data_AF-A0A2H0FR07-F1
#
_entry.id   AF-A0A2H0FR07-F1
#
_cell.length_a   1.000
_cell.length_b   1.000
_cell.length_c   1.000
_cell.angle_alpha   90.00
_cell.angle_beta   90.00
_cell.angle_gamma   90.00
#
_symmetry.space_group_name_H-M   'P 1'
#
loop_
_entity.id
_entity.type
_entity.pdbx_description
1 polymer ?
#
loop_
_entity_poly.entity_id
_entity_poly.type
_entity_poly.pdbx_seq_one_letter_code
_entity_poly.pdbx_strand_id
1 'polypeptide(L)'
;MAKRIFDILFSLLLLPLLLPAIIVFGIILTIINKQSPFFIQKRGITLDKYLFKIIKLRTIKDANLNEKFNNIHKDIFLKPFYKEKTSKFGRWLRKTGLDEIPQIFNVLKGDMSLVGPRPLMISDLKLFKKNDYEFYKFRESLNSKPGITGLWQIFCNRNEGAKNLIAFEKIYDEMKSFKYDLKILAYTIPIVLTANNTDAIFSAHEFPFNVANDEPHSIKVNFVFEKSTTNHKYTSEFSVKVTKNFWNNSNPEEKVVKLKLIKTKPSISQRRKAN
;
A
#
# COMPACT_ATOMS: atom_id res chain seq x y z
N MET A 1 20.58 -7.82 -4.21
CA MET A 1 21.63 -6.87 -4.64
C MET A 1 21.21 -6.06 -5.87
N ALA A 2 20.92 -6.71 -7.02
CA ALA A 2 20.56 -6.02 -8.28
C ALA A 2 19.43 -4.98 -8.14
N LYS A 3 18.30 -5.34 -7.49
CA LYS A 3 17.19 -4.40 -7.23
C LYS A 3 17.62 -3.14 -6.48
N ARG A 4 18.51 -3.28 -5.49
CA ARG A 4 19.00 -2.16 -4.68
C ARG A 4 19.85 -1.19 -5.52
N ILE A 5 20.71 -1.72 -6.38
CA ILE A 5 21.53 -0.91 -7.29
C ILE A 5 20.62 -0.15 -8.25
N PHE A 6 19.63 -0.82 -8.83
CA PHE A 6 18.63 -0.18 -9.69
C PHE A 6 17.88 0.94 -8.96
N ASP A 7 17.38 0.69 -7.74
CA ASP A 7 16.67 1.70 -6.95
C ASP A 7 17.53 2.95 -6.72
N ILE A 8 18.82 2.79 -6.40
CA ILE A 8 19.74 3.91 -6.20
C ILE A 8 19.98 4.66 -7.51
N LEU A 9 20.38 3.97 -8.57
CA LEU A 9 20.74 4.59 -9.85
C LEU A 9 19.55 5.34 -10.45
N PHE A 10 18.37 4.71 -10.45
CA PHE A 10 17.15 5.32 -10.97
C PHE A 10 16.69 6.50 -10.10
N SER A 11 16.86 6.40 -8.77
CA SER A 11 16.56 7.54 -7.88
C SER A 11 17.51 8.71 -8.09
N LEU A 12 18.82 8.46 -8.27
CA LEU A 12 19.80 9.49 -8.57
C LEU A 12 19.55 10.15 -9.93
N LEU A 13 19.10 9.37 -10.93
CA LEU A 13 18.71 9.89 -12.23
C LEU A 13 17.48 10.80 -12.15
N LEU A 14 16.48 10.44 -11.35
CA LEU A 14 15.26 11.24 -11.18
C LEU A 14 15.46 12.46 -10.29
N LEU A 15 16.42 12.43 -9.36
CA LEU A 15 16.57 13.45 -8.33
C LEU A 15 16.74 14.88 -8.90
N PRO A 16 17.55 15.14 -9.95
CA PRO A 16 17.66 16.47 -10.55
C PRO A 16 16.35 17.02 -11.11
N LEU A 17 15.46 16.14 -11.61
CA LEU A 17 14.14 16.53 -12.10
C LEU A 17 13.15 16.77 -10.95
N LEU A 18 13.22 15.93 -9.91
CA LEU A 18 12.31 15.99 -8.78
C LEU A 18 12.65 17.13 -7.81
N LEU A 19 13.93 17.50 -7.67
CA LEU A 19 14.38 18.49 -6.69
C LEU A 19 13.78 19.89 -6.91
N PRO A 20 13.77 20.46 -8.13
CA PRO A 20 13.06 21.71 -8.40
C PRO A 20 11.57 21.65 -8.04
N ALA A 21 10.90 20.54 -8.35
CA ALA A 21 9.49 20.35 -8.02
C ALA A 21 9.25 20.31 -6.49
N ILE A 22 10.11 19.61 -5.74
CA ILE A 22 10.06 19.59 -4.27
C ILE A 22 10.18 21.01 -3.71
N ILE A 23 11.12 21.80 -4.22
CA ILE A 23 11.36 23.18 -3.75
C ILE A 23 10.14 24.06 -4.05
N VAL A 24 9.65 24.06 -5.29
CA VAL A 24 8.49 24.87 -5.70
C VAL A 24 7.25 24.50 -4.90
N PHE A 25 6.93 23.21 -4.79
CA PHE A 25 5.78 22.76 -4.01
C PHE A 25 5.93 23.06 -2.52
N GLY A 26 7.16 22.96 -2.00
CA GLY A 26 7.48 23.34 -0.63
C GLY A 26 7.23 24.81 -0.35
N ILE A 27 7.68 25.71 -1.21
CA ILE A 27 7.43 27.17 -1.06
C ILE A 27 5.93 27.44 -1.05
N ILE A 28 5.18 26.90 -2.03
CA ILE A 28 3.73 27.08 -2.12
C ILE A 28 3.03 26.58 -0.84
N LEU A 29 3.38 25.39 -0.34
CA LEU A 29 2.78 24.84 0.89
C LEU A 29 3.15 25.64 2.13
N THR A 30 4.36 26.20 2.19
CA THR A 30 4.78 27.08 3.29
C THR A 30 3.91 28.32 3.36
N ILE A 31 3.65 28.95 2.21
CA ILE A 31 2.79 30.14 2.10
C ILE A 31 1.34 29.80 2.50
N ILE A 32 0.80 28.69 1.98
CA ILE A 32 -0.60 28.29 2.23
C ILE A 32 -0.83 27.86 3.68
N ASN A 33 0.06 27.04 4.23
CA ASN A 33 -0.13 26.42 5.56
C ASN A 33 0.51 27.23 6.69
N LYS A 34 1.37 28.22 6.39
CA LYS A 34 2.15 29.01 7.35
C LYS A 34 2.98 28.15 8.31
N GLN A 35 3.50 27.04 7.82
CA GLN A 35 4.24 26.01 8.58
C GLN A 35 5.35 25.42 7.70
N SER A 36 6.28 24.67 8.31
CA SER A 36 7.30 23.94 7.55
C SER A 36 6.67 23.07 6.46
N PRO A 37 7.19 23.11 5.22
CA PRO A 37 6.60 22.40 4.09
C PRO A 37 6.80 20.90 4.17
N PHE A 38 7.68 20.42 5.05
CA PHE A 38 7.94 19.01 5.24
C PHE A 38 7.29 18.50 6.51
N PHE A 39 6.88 17.25 6.46
CA PHE A 39 6.39 16.48 7.60
C PHE A 39 7.05 15.11 7.61
N ILE A 40 7.51 14.72 8.79
CA ILE A 40 8.15 13.42 9.03
C ILE A 40 7.17 12.51 9.74
N GLN A 41 7.01 11.29 9.23
CA GLN A 41 6.08 10.33 9.81
C GLN A 41 6.70 8.95 9.98
N LYS A 42 6.52 8.34 11.16
CA LYS A 42 6.91 6.94 11.36
C LYS A 42 5.93 6.01 10.64
N ARG A 43 6.47 5.07 9.87
CA ARG A 43 5.74 4.08 9.08
C ARG A 43 6.36 2.70 9.23
N GLY A 44 5.63 1.67 8.81
CA GLY A 44 6.21 0.35 8.60
C GLY A 44 5.34 -0.59 7.78
N ILE A 45 5.89 -1.78 7.49
CA ILE A 45 5.08 -2.87 6.94
C ILE A 45 4.22 -3.48 8.04
N THR A 46 4.83 -3.70 9.22
CA THR A 46 4.16 -4.06 10.47
C THR A 46 4.73 -3.22 11.62
N LEU A 47 4.23 -3.42 12.85
CA LEU A 47 4.78 -2.75 14.03
C LEU A 47 6.21 -3.21 14.35
N ASP A 48 6.61 -4.38 13.87
CA ASP A 48 7.90 -5.00 14.19
C ASP A 48 8.83 -5.10 12.97
N LYS A 49 8.30 -4.84 11.76
CA LYS A 49 9.03 -5.02 10.50
C LYS A 49 9.07 -3.74 9.65
N TYR A 50 10.28 -3.41 9.20
CA TYR A 50 10.57 -2.25 8.34
C TYR A 50 10.00 -0.95 8.92
N LEU A 51 10.29 -0.65 10.18
CA LEU A 51 9.95 0.62 10.79
C LEU A 51 10.94 1.71 10.37
N PHE A 52 10.45 2.82 9.81
CA PHE A 52 11.30 3.95 9.40
C PHE A 52 10.51 5.25 9.39
N LYS A 53 11.20 6.37 9.16
CA LYS A 53 10.58 7.69 9.06
C LYS A 53 10.52 8.11 7.60
N ILE A 54 9.31 8.29 7.05
CA ILE A 54 9.13 8.90 5.73
C ILE A 54 9.21 10.42 5.82
N ILE A 55 9.62 11.05 4.72
CA ILE A 55 9.53 12.49 4.51
C ILE A 55 8.42 12.73 3.47
N LYS A 56 7.49 13.65 3.75
CA LYS A 56 6.45 14.07 2.80
C LYS A 56 6.30 15.58 2.77
N LEU A 57 5.70 16.08 1.71
CA LEU A 57 5.18 17.45 1.68
C LEU A 57 3.93 17.56 2.57
N ARG A 58 3.91 18.57 3.43
CA ARG A 58 2.83 18.85 4.38
C ARG A 58 1.65 19.46 3.65
N THR A 59 0.69 18.61 3.28
CA THR A 59 -0.54 19.03 2.57
C THR A 59 -1.69 19.41 3.49
N ILE A 60 -1.56 19.17 4.81
CA ILE A 60 -2.60 19.39 5.81
C ILE A 60 -2.14 20.46 6.79
N LYS A 61 -3.03 21.40 7.11
CA LYS A 61 -2.83 22.37 8.17
C LYS A 61 -3.07 21.73 9.54
N ASP A 62 -2.17 21.96 10.50
CA ASP A 62 -2.30 21.53 11.91
C ASP A 62 -2.31 20.00 12.13
N ALA A 63 -1.15 19.36 11.93
CA ALA A 63 -0.95 17.91 12.01
C ALA A 63 -1.10 17.29 13.43
N ASN A 64 -1.36 18.08 14.48
CA ASN A 64 -1.57 17.59 15.86
C ASN A 64 -2.90 16.83 16.04
N LEU A 65 -3.71 16.70 14.98
CA LEU A 65 -5.01 16.02 15.00
C LEU A 65 -4.89 14.49 14.84
N ASN A 66 -3.69 13.96 14.62
CA ASN A 66 -3.45 12.53 14.39
C ASN A 66 -3.88 11.61 15.56
N GLU A 67 -3.98 12.12 16.80
CA GLU A 67 -4.25 11.26 17.97
C GLU A 67 -5.74 11.11 18.31
N LYS A 68 -6.59 12.12 18.05
CA LYS A 68 -7.99 12.08 18.51
C LYS A 68 -8.94 11.26 17.62
N PHE A 69 -8.66 11.07 16.33
CA PHE A 69 -9.66 10.56 15.38
C PHE A 69 -9.54 9.07 15.01
N ASN A 70 -8.41 8.42 15.29
CA ASN A 70 -8.23 6.99 15.00
C ASN A 70 -9.15 6.07 15.84
N ASN A 71 -9.89 6.62 16.80
CA ASN A 71 -10.83 5.88 17.63
C ASN A 71 -12.25 5.81 17.07
N ILE A 72 -12.58 6.54 16.00
CA ILE A 72 -13.98 6.64 15.50
C ILE A 72 -14.26 5.66 14.35
N HIS A 73 -13.26 5.34 13.51
CA HIS A 73 -13.44 4.48 12.34
C HIS A 73 -12.70 3.16 12.47
N LYS A 74 -13.37 2.07 12.07
CA LYS A 74 -12.79 0.71 12.04
C LYS A 74 -11.85 0.48 10.86
N ASP A 75 -11.99 1.27 9.79
CA ASP A 75 -11.21 1.15 8.55
C ASP A 75 -9.97 2.07 8.57
N ILE A 76 -8.80 1.50 8.27
CA ILE A 76 -7.52 2.21 8.17
C ILE A 76 -7.47 3.24 7.02
N PHE A 77 -8.35 3.11 6.02
CA PHE A 77 -8.36 3.92 4.80
C PHE A 77 -9.40 5.05 4.79
N LEU A 78 -10.37 5.05 5.71
CA LEU A 78 -11.41 6.08 5.79
C LEU A 78 -10.99 7.21 6.74
N LYS A 79 -10.68 8.37 6.16
CA LYS A 79 -10.17 9.54 6.89
C LYS A 79 -10.84 10.85 6.46
N PRO A 80 -12.17 11.02 6.72
CA PRO A 80 -12.95 12.15 6.20
C PRO A 80 -12.44 13.51 6.68
N PHE A 81 -11.96 13.60 7.93
CA PHE A 81 -11.47 14.84 8.52
C PHE A 81 -10.30 15.49 7.76
N TYR A 82 -9.39 14.67 7.20
CA TYR A 82 -8.28 15.21 6.40
C TYR A 82 -8.78 15.90 5.13
N LYS A 83 -10.00 15.59 4.65
CA LYS A 83 -10.54 16.26 3.47
C LYS A 83 -10.80 17.75 3.71
N GLU A 84 -11.32 18.08 4.89
CA GLU A 84 -11.67 19.45 5.26
C GLU A 84 -10.43 20.31 5.54
N LYS A 85 -9.37 19.72 6.11
CA LYS A 85 -8.13 20.42 6.50
C LYS A 85 -7.07 20.52 5.39
N THR A 86 -7.36 20.04 4.19
CA THR A 86 -6.43 20.05 3.04
C THR A 86 -6.84 21.14 2.04
N SER A 87 -5.91 22.06 1.72
CA SER A 87 -6.11 23.12 0.71
C SER A 87 -6.33 22.57 -0.70
N LYS A 88 -6.86 23.36 -1.64
CA LYS A 88 -7.05 22.93 -3.04
C LYS A 88 -5.75 22.39 -3.67
N PHE A 89 -4.64 23.10 -3.47
CA PHE A 89 -3.32 22.67 -3.92
C PHE A 89 -2.85 21.39 -3.21
N GLY A 90 -3.03 21.29 -1.89
CA GLY A 90 -2.72 20.06 -1.16
C GLY A 90 -3.55 18.86 -1.62
N ARG A 91 -4.82 19.06 -2.00
CA ARG A 91 -5.67 18.00 -2.56
C ARG A 91 -5.13 17.54 -3.91
N TRP A 92 -4.72 18.46 -4.77
CA TRP A 92 -4.11 18.15 -6.06
C TRP A 92 -2.79 17.36 -5.89
N LEU A 93 -1.91 17.78 -4.98
CA LEU A 93 -0.67 17.04 -4.68
C LEU A 93 -0.93 15.60 -4.21
N ARG A 94 -1.99 15.37 -3.43
CA ARG A 94 -2.35 14.03 -2.95
C ARG A 94 -3.01 13.17 -4.03
N LYS A 95 -3.83 13.77 -4.90
CA LYS A 95 -4.44 13.07 -6.05
C LYS A 95 -3.41 12.66 -7.11
N THR A 96 -2.34 13.42 -7.23
CA THR A 96 -1.21 13.10 -8.10
C THR A 96 -0.15 12.24 -7.40
N GLY A 97 -0.16 12.15 -6.06
CA GLY A 97 0.89 11.50 -5.27
C GLY A 97 2.19 12.28 -5.19
N LEU A 98 2.22 13.52 -5.70
CA LEU A 98 3.41 14.38 -5.70
C LEU A 98 3.81 14.82 -4.28
N ASP A 99 2.91 14.71 -3.30
CA ASP A 99 3.26 14.92 -1.88
C ASP A 99 4.25 13.88 -1.33
N GLU A 100 4.41 12.75 -2.03
CA GLU A 100 5.27 11.63 -1.66
C GLU A 100 6.68 11.72 -2.29
N ILE A 101 6.94 12.65 -3.21
CA ILE A 101 8.24 12.79 -3.90
C ILE A 101 9.44 12.83 -2.95
N PRO A 102 9.41 13.53 -1.78
CA PRO A 102 10.55 13.53 -0.86
C PRO A 102 10.94 12.14 -0.33
N GLN A 103 10.10 11.11 -0.47
CA GLN A 103 10.46 9.73 -0.13
C GLN A 103 11.57 9.15 -1.02
N ILE A 104 11.93 9.81 -2.13
CA ILE A 104 13.12 9.44 -2.91
C ILE A 104 14.39 9.42 -2.05
N PHE A 105 14.48 10.29 -1.03
CA PHE A 105 15.57 10.28 -0.05
C PHE A 105 15.53 9.03 0.84
N ASN A 106 14.35 8.50 1.15
CA ASN A 106 14.22 7.22 1.87
C ASN A 106 14.68 6.04 1.01
N VAL A 107 14.47 6.11 -0.31
CA VAL A 107 15.03 5.13 -1.24
C VAL A 107 16.56 5.25 -1.24
N LEU A 108 17.13 6.43 -1.41
CA LEU A 108 18.59 6.61 -1.40
C LEU A 108 19.22 6.13 -0.08
N LYS A 109 18.61 6.44 1.07
CA LYS A 109 19.04 5.96 2.39
C LYS A 109 18.93 4.44 2.57
N GLY A 110 18.08 3.78 1.79
CA GLY A 110 17.88 2.33 1.83
C GLY A 110 16.77 1.87 2.79
N ASP A 111 16.01 2.80 3.34
CA ASP A 111 14.81 2.51 4.14
C ASP A 111 13.68 1.95 3.25
N MET A 112 13.64 2.36 1.98
CA MET A 112 12.61 1.99 1.00
C MET A 112 13.21 1.51 -0.33
N SER A 113 12.35 0.96 -1.17
CA SER A 113 12.54 0.65 -2.59
C SER A 113 11.65 1.57 -3.44
N LEU A 114 11.92 1.72 -4.74
CA LEU A 114 11.01 2.44 -5.64
C LEU A 114 9.65 1.73 -5.74
N VAL A 115 9.71 0.40 -5.88
CA VAL A 115 8.54 -0.48 -5.98
C VAL A 115 8.52 -1.46 -4.81
N GLY A 116 7.38 -1.59 -4.14
CA GLY A 116 7.22 -2.49 -2.99
C GLY A 116 5.87 -2.35 -2.29
N PRO A 117 5.61 -3.14 -1.23
CA PRO A 117 4.41 -3.03 -0.41
C PRO A 117 4.27 -1.65 0.24
N ARG A 118 3.04 -1.24 0.55
CA ARG A 118 2.78 0.12 1.07
C ARG A 118 3.15 0.23 2.55
N PRO A 119 4.00 1.20 2.95
CA PRO A 119 4.25 1.48 4.36
C PRO A 119 3.06 2.21 5.03
N LEU A 120 2.47 1.59 6.06
CA LEU A 120 1.30 2.11 6.77
C LEU A 120 1.69 2.98 7.98
N MET A 121 0.80 3.88 8.41
CA MET A 121 1.00 4.68 9.64
C MET A 121 1.02 3.76 10.85
N ILE A 122 1.77 4.13 11.91
CA ILE A 122 1.76 3.35 13.16
C ILE A 122 0.34 3.20 13.73
N SER A 123 -0.47 4.26 13.67
CA SER A 123 -1.87 4.20 14.08
C SER A 123 -2.69 3.20 13.26
N ASP A 124 -2.48 3.20 11.94
CA ASP A 124 -3.17 2.32 11.01
C ASP A 124 -2.74 0.87 11.26
N LEU A 125 -1.45 0.62 11.53
CA LEU A 125 -0.93 -0.69 11.88
C LEU A 125 -1.50 -1.22 13.21
N LYS A 126 -1.66 -0.35 14.22
CA LYS A 126 -2.31 -0.72 15.50
C LYS A 126 -3.77 -1.12 15.28
N LEU A 127 -4.51 -0.32 14.50
CA LEU A 127 -5.91 -0.60 14.16
C LEU A 127 -6.01 -1.87 13.32
N PHE A 128 -5.11 -2.05 12.36
CA PHE A 128 -5.04 -3.22 11.49
C PHE A 128 -4.77 -4.50 12.28
N LYS A 129 -3.79 -4.49 13.19
CA LYS A 129 -3.51 -5.62 14.09
C LYS A 129 -4.71 -5.96 14.97
N LYS A 130 -5.47 -4.95 15.42
CA LYS A 130 -6.65 -5.12 16.28
C LYS A 130 -7.85 -5.70 15.51
N ASN A 131 -8.13 -5.18 14.32
CA ASN A 131 -9.38 -5.47 13.60
C ASN A 131 -9.24 -6.63 12.60
N ASP A 132 -8.06 -6.80 11.98
CA ASP A 132 -7.82 -7.80 10.94
C ASP A 132 -6.49 -8.55 11.17
N TYR A 133 -6.35 -9.14 12.36
CA TYR A 133 -5.10 -9.76 12.82
C TYR A 133 -4.48 -10.74 11.83
N GLU A 134 -5.27 -11.55 11.13
CA GLU A 134 -4.77 -12.52 10.15
C GLU A 134 -4.08 -11.85 8.95
N PHE A 135 -4.67 -10.77 8.45
CA PHE A 135 -4.10 -9.95 7.37
C PHE A 135 -2.85 -9.19 7.83
N TYR A 136 -2.86 -8.70 9.07
CA TYR A 136 -1.69 -8.09 9.68
C TYR A 136 -0.53 -9.10 9.81
N LYS A 137 -0.79 -10.31 10.31
CA LYS A 137 0.21 -11.39 10.45
C LYS A 137 0.77 -11.80 9.10
N PHE A 138 -0.07 -11.85 8.05
CA PHE A 138 0.43 -12.10 6.70
C PHE A 138 1.46 -11.06 6.26
N ARG A 139 1.28 -9.76 6.56
CA ARG A 139 2.26 -8.73 6.21
C ARG A 139 3.62 -8.93 6.89
N GLU A 140 3.67 -9.62 8.02
CA GLU A 140 4.94 -10.01 8.66
C GLU A 140 5.76 -10.95 7.77
N SER A 141 5.10 -11.76 6.93
CA SER A 141 5.74 -12.68 5.99
C SER A 141 6.30 -12.02 4.73
N LEU A 142 5.88 -10.78 4.40
CA LEU A 142 6.33 -10.08 3.19
C LEU A 142 7.83 -9.82 3.23
N ASN A 143 8.58 -10.34 2.27
CA ASN A 143 10.04 -10.17 2.25
C ASN A 143 10.49 -8.85 1.61
N SER A 144 9.64 -8.26 0.78
CA SER A 144 9.94 -7.01 0.07
C SER A 144 10.03 -5.80 1.00
N LYS A 145 11.01 -4.92 0.75
CA LYS A 145 11.08 -3.60 1.39
C LYS A 145 9.87 -2.74 0.99
N PRO A 146 9.41 -1.83 1.86
CA PRO A 146 8.36 -0.89 1.50
C PRO A 146 8.72 -0.07 0.26
N GLY A 147 7.71 0.21 -0.58
CA GLY A 147 7.85 0.92 -1.85
C GLY A 147 7.26 2.32 -1.82
N ILE A 148 7.80 3.24 -2.64
CA ILE A 148 7.12 4.51 -2.95
C ILE A 148 5.81 4.19 -3.70
N THR A 149 5.94 3.46 -4.80
CA THR A 149 4.81 2.86 -5.53
C THR A 149 4.79 1.35 -5.33
N GLY A 150 3.73 0.71 -5.80
CA GLY A 150 3.50 -0.72 -5.65
C GLY A 150 2.23 -1.13 -6.35
N LEU A 151 2.05 -2.44 -6.48
CA LEU A 151 0.90 -2.99 -7.19
C LEU A 151 -0.43 -2.53 -6.57
N TRP A 152 -0.50 -2.51 -5.24
CA TRP A 152 -1.68 -1.99 -4.55
C TRP A 152 -1.89 -0.50 -4.81
N GLN A 153 -0.86 0.34 -4.79
CA GLN A 153 -1.01 1.78 -5.06
C GLN A 153 -1.61 2.07 -6.45
N ILE A 154 -1.35 1.21 -7.44
CA ILE A 154 -1.89 1.34 -8.80
C ILE A 154 -3.35 0.89 -8.89
N PHE A 155 -3.67 -0.22 -8.24
CA PHE A 155 -4.97 -0.90 -8.38
C PHE A 155 -5.83 -0.80 -7.11
N CYS A 156 -5.53 0.19 -6.27
CA CYS A 156 -6.17 0.36 -4.97
C CYS A 156 -7.67 0.53 -5.13
N ASN A 157 -8.44 -0.25 -4.37
CA ASN A 157 -9.82 0.05 -4.05
C ASN A 157 -9.96 0.18 -2.54
N ARG A 158 -10.16 1.41 -2.05
CA ARG A 158 -10.26 1.70 -0.61
C ARG A 158 -11.56 1.17 0.02
N ASN A 159 -12.63 0.98 -0.76
CA ASN A 159 -13.92 0.47 -0.25
C ASN A 159 -13.82 -1.00 0.18
N GLU A 160 -12.85 -1.74 -0.39
CA GLU A 160 -12.58 -3.15 -0.08
C GLU A 160 -11.68 -3.35 1.16
N GLY A 161 -11.23 -2.25 1.78
CA GLY A 161 -10.46 -2.26 3.00
C GLY A 161 -9.15 -3.06 2.92
N ALA A 162 -8.79 -3.72 4.02
CA ALA A 162 -7.53 -4.45 4.15
C ALA A 162 -7.40 -5.67 3.21
N LYS A 163 -8.51 -6.25 2.73
CA LYS A 163 -8.48 -7.42 1.83
C LYS A 163 -7.81 -7.10 0.51
N ASN A 164 -8.17 -5.95 -0.08
CA ASN A 164 -7.59 -5.46 -1.33
C ASN A 164 -6.08 -5.20 -1.18
N LEU A 165 -5.67 -4.59 -0.06
CA LEU A 165 -4.25 -4.39 0.29
C LEU A 165 -3.47 -5.70 0.27
N ILE A 166 -3.93 -6.69 1.03
CA ILE A 166 -3.24 -7.97 1.15
C ILE A 166 -3.18 -8.72 -0.18
N ALA A 167 -4.27 -8.71 -0.97
CA ALA A 167 -4.32 -9.35 -2.27
C ALA A 167 -3.17 -8.89 -3.18
N PHE A 168 -3.06 -7.58 -3.37
CA PHE A 168 -2.09 -7.00 -4.28
C PHE A 168 -0.66 -7.05 -3.74
N GLU A 169 -0.46 -6.89 -2.43
CA GLU A 169 0.88 -7.03 -1.84
C GLU A 169 1.39 -8.48 -1.93
N LYS A 170 0.51 -9.48 -1.81
CA LYS A 170 0.86 -10.89 -2.00
C LYS A 170 1.23 -11.21 -3.44
N ILE A 171 0.40 -10.78 -4.40
CA ILE A 171 0.71 -10.94 -5.83
C ILE A 171 2.08 -10.31 -6.14
N TYR A 172 2.32 -9.10 -5.65
CA TYR A 172 3.62 -8.44 -5.85
C TYR A 172 4.76 -9.25 -5.24
N ASP A 173 4.63 -9.69 -3.98
CA ASP A 173 5.74 -10.38 -3.29
C ASP A 173 6.12 -11.71 -3.96
N GLU A 174 5.17 -12.38 -4.61
CA GLU A 174 5.42 -13.61 -5.38
C GLU A 174 5.91 -13.38 -6.80
N MET A 175 5.37 -12.38 -7.50
CA MET A 175 5.67 -12.13 -8.91
C MET A 175 6.84 -11.16 -9.13
N LYS A 176 7.37 -10.55 -8.06
CA LYS A 176 8.39 -9.52 -8.14
C LYS A 176 9.58 -9.98 -8.99
N SER A 177 9.86 -9.19 -10.01
CA SER A 177 11.01 -9.33 -10.89
C SER A 177 11.35 -7.95 -11.42
N PHE A 178 12.55 -7.79 -11.96
CA PHE A 178 12.99 -6.51 -12.54
C PHE A 178 12.01 -6.00 -13.62
N LYS A 179 11.55 -6.89 -14.51
CA LYS A 179 10.56 -6.56 -15.55
C LYS A 179 9.22 -6.14 -14.94
N TYR A 180 8.81 -6.75 -13.83
CA TYR A 180 7.57 -6.42 -13.16
C TYR A 180 7.64 -5.05 -12.46
N ASP A 181 8.77 -4.72 -11.84
CA ASP A 181 9.01 -3.40 -11.26
C ASP A 181 8.97 -2.30 -12.32
N LEU A 182 9.61 -2.51 -13.48
CA LEU A 182 9.55 -1.57 -14.61
C LEU A 182 8.11 -1.36 -15.10
N LYS A 183 7.29 -2.42 -15.18
CA LYS A 183 5.87 -2.28 -15.51
C LYS A 183 5.13 -1.45 -14.48
N ILE A 184 5.32 -1.71 -13.19
CA ILE A 184 4.68 -0.94 -12.11
C ILE A 184 5.10 0.54 -12.20
N LEU A 185 6.38 0.83 -12.43
CA LEU A 185 6.85 2.21 -12.62
C LEU A 185 6.20 2.87 -13.84
N ALA A 186 6.15 2.19 -14.99
CA ALA A 186 5.51 2.70 -16.20
C ALA A 186 4.02 2.99 -16.00
N TYR A 187 3.31 2.12 -15.28
CA TYR A 187 1.90 2.32 -14.90
C TYR A 187 1.69 3.44 -13.88
N THR A 188 2.69 3.75 -13.08
CA THR A 188 2.62 4.84 -12.09
C THR A 188 2.65 6.22 -12.77
N ILE A 189 3.38 6.37 -13.89
CA ILE A 189 3.52 7.65 -14.62
C ILE A 189 2.15 8.26 -15.01
N PRO A 190 1.27 7.58 -15.77
CA PRO A 190 -0.02 8.17 -16.15
C PRO A 190 -0.90 8.45 -14.95
N ILE A 191 -0.83 7.65 -13.87
CA ILE A 191 -1.61 7.88 -12.63
C ILE A 191 -1.20 9.21 -11.98
N VAL A 192 0.10 9.47 -11.90
CA VAL A 192 0.64 10.72 -11.35
C VAL A 192 0.25 11.91 -12.23
N LEU A 193 0.40 11.79 -13.55
CA LEU A 193 0.11 12.87 -14.51
C LEU A 193 -1.38 13.20 -14.62
N THR A 194 -2.26 12.20 -14.56
CA THR A 194 -3.72 12.38 -14.69
C THR A 194 -4.43 12.66 -13.36
N ALA A 195 -3.69 12.70 -12.24
CA ALA A 195 -4.24 12.87 -10.90
C ALA A 195 -5.31 11.80 -10.53
N ASN A 196 -5.15 10.58 -11.06
CA ASN A 196 -6.06 9.46 -10.87
C ASN A 196 -5.59 8.48 -9.78
N ASN A 197 -4.75 8.92 -8.84
CA ASN A 197 -4.23 8.06 -7.79
C ASN A 197 -5.36 7.60 -6.87
N THR A 198 -5.78 6.34 -6.99
CA THR A 198 -6.90 5.77 -6.20
C THR A 198 -6.56 5.59 -4.72
N ASP A 199 -5.27 5.57 -4.37
CA ASP A 199 -4.80 5.61 -2.99
C ASP A 199 -4.87 7.03 -2.39
N ALA A 200 -5.25 8.08 -3.13
CA ALA A 200 -5.56 9.36 -2.50
C ALA A 200 -6.84 9.25 -1.64
N ILE A 201 -6.86 9.87 -0.45
CA ILE A 201 -8.08 9.99 0.40
C ILE A 201 -9.25 10.63 -0.38
N PHE A 202 -8.96 11.30 -1.50
CA PHE A 202 -9.87 12.09 -2.31
C PHE A 202 -10.32 11.42 -3.60
N SER A 203 -9.89 10.18 -3.88
CA SER A 203 -10.22 9.50 -5.13
C SER A 203 -11.52 8.70 -5.02
N ALA A 204 -12.30 8.76 -6.10
CA ALA A 204 -13.62 8.15 -6.25
C ALA A 204 -13.65 7.01 -7.27
N HIS A 205 -12.50 6.67 -7.88
CA HIS A 205 -12.43 5.58 -8.84
C HIS A 205 -12.43 4.25 -8.11
N GLU A 206 -13.48 3.47 -8.34
CA GLU A 206 -13.56 2.07 -7.95
C GLU A 206 -12.84 1.24 -9.01
N PHE A 207 -11.73 0.61 -8.62
CA PHE A 207 -11.18 -0.47 -9.44
C PHE A 207 -12.03 -1.71 -9.18
N PRO A 208 -12.54 -2.40 -10.23
CA PRO A 208 -13.42 -3.53 -10.03
C PRO A 208 -12.64 -4.66 -9.35
N PHE A 209 -12.97 -4.89 -8.08
CA PHE A 209 -12.56 -6.06 -7.34
C PHE A 209 -13.81 -6.93 -7.21
N ASN A 210 -13.99 -7.87 -8.14
CA ASN A 210 -15.13 -8.78 -8.09
C ASN A 210 -14.76 -10.06 -7.33
N VAL A 211 -15.57 -10.41 -6.35
CA VAL A 211 -15.56 -11.73 -5.71
C VAL A 211 -16.53 -12.63 -6.50
N ALA A 212 -16.06 -13.32 -7.54
CA ALA A 212 -16.93 -14.23 -8.31
C ALA A 212 -16.19 -15.35 -9.09
N ASN A 213 -16.96 -16.35 -9.52
CA ASN A 213 -16.60 -17.74 -9.86
C ASN A 213 -15.48 -17.99 -10.90
N ASP A 214 -14.99 -19.23 -10.87
CA ASP A 214 -13.76 -19.74 -11.47
C ASP A 214 -13.67 -19.58 -13.00
N GLU A 215 -12.64 -18.85 -13.47
CA GLU A 215 -12.27 -18.75 -14.89
C GLU A 215 -10.99 -19.54 -15.24
N PRO A 216 -10.90 -20.10 -16.47
CA PRO A 216 -9.86 -21.05 -16.91
C PRO A 216 -8.48 -20.44 -17.23
N HIS A 217 -8.32 -19.11 -17.23
CA HIS A 217 -7.05 -18.44 -17.60
C HIS A 217 -6.52 -17.49 -16.53
N SER A 218 -6.51 -17.96 -15.28
CA SER A 218 -6.07 -17.20 -14.11
C SER A 218 -4.77 -17.74 -13.51
N ILE A 219 -3.86 -16.83 -13.10
CA ILE A 219 -2.76 -17.15 -12.18
C ILE A 219 -3.39 -17.27 -10.80
N LYS A 220 -3.40 -18.50 -10.26
CA LYS A 220 -3.94 -18.80 -8.94
C LYS A 220 -2.82 -18.77 -7.91
N VAL A 221 -2.81 -17.76 -7.05
CA VAL A 221 -1.94 -17.67 -5.88
C VAL A 221 -2.72 -18.21 -4.70
N ASN A 222 -2.34 -19.36 -4.14
CA ASN A 222 -2.96 -19.91 -2.93
C ASN A 222 -2.12 -19.50 -1.71
N PHE A 223 -2.79 -19.18 -0.61
CA PHE A 223 -2.13 -18.85 0.65
C PHE A 223 -2.94 -19.34 1.83
N VAL A 224 -2.22 -19.77 2.85
CA VAL A 224 -2.77 -20.41 4.04
C VAL A 224 -2.47 -19.51 5.24
N PHE A 225 -3.51 -19.10 5.96
CA PHE A 225 -3.44 -18.39 7.23
C PHE A 225 -3.55 -19.39 8.35
N GLU A 226 -2.64 -19.35 9.31
CA GLU A 226 -2.75 -20.10 10.56
C GLU A 226 -3.07 -19.16 11.71
N LYS A 227 -4.30 -19.28 12.21
CA LYS A 227 -4.78 -18.66 13.43
C LYS A 227 -4.49 -19.58 14.61
N SER A 228 -3.87 -19.08 15.67
CA SER A 228 -3.77 -19.81 16.94
C SER A 228 -4.55 -19.03 17.99
N THR A 229 -5.61 -19.62 18.54
CA THR A 229 -6.24 -19.18 19.78
C THR A 229 -5.67 -20.00 20.94
N THR A 230 -5.96 -19.61 22.18
CA THR A 230 -5.50 -20.31 23.40
C THR A 230 -5.88 -21.79 23.43
N ASN A 231 -6.97 -22.19 22.75
CA ASN A 231 -7.45 -23.58 22.74
C ASN A 231 -7.50 -24.24 21.35
N HIS A 232 -7.36 -23.50 20.24
CA HIS A 232 -7.53 -24.06 18.90
C HIS A 232 -6.63 -23.38 17.87
N LYS A 233 -6.01 -24.16 16.98
CA LYS A 233 -5.40 -23.65 15.76
C LYS A 233 -6.40 -23.79 14.61
N TYR A 234 -6.56 -22.77 13.79
CA TYR A 234 -7.38 -22.78 12.57
C TYR A 234 -6.52 -22.41 11.38
N THR A 235 -6.83 -23.02 10.25
CA THR A 235 -6.12 -22.85 8.99
C THR A 235 -7.11 -22.34 7.95
N SER A 236 -6.96 -21.10 7.49
CA SER A 236 -7.79 -20.51 6.44
C SER A 236 -7.00 -20.43 5.14
N GLU A 237 -7.43 -21.12 4.10
CA GLU A 237 -6.84 -21.07 2.76
C GLU A 237 -7.60 -20.06 1.90
N PHE A 238 -6.88 -19.14 1.26
CA PHE A 238 -7.39 -18.14 0.34
C PHE A 238 -6.66 -18.27 -0.99
N SER A 239 -7.31 -17.84 -2.06
CA SER A 239 -6.72 -17.76 -3.39
C SER A 239 -6.95 -16.38 -3.98
N VAL A 240 -5.90 -15.81 -4.57
CA VAL A 240 -6.02 -14.67 -5.45
C VAL A 240 -5.86 -15.15 -6.89
N LYS A 241 -6.81 -14.79 -7.75
CA LYS A 241 -6.76 -15.04 -9.18
C LYS A 241 -6.55 -13.74 -9.93
N VAL A 242 -5.55 -13.74 -10.81
CA VAL A 242 -5.23 -12.63 -11.72
C VAL A 242 -5.32 -13.14 -13.16
N THR A 243 -5.99 -12.41 -14.05
CA THR A 243 -6.10 -12.78 -15.48
C THR A 243 -4.73 -12.80 -16.16
N LYS A 244 -4.46 -13.75 -17.07
CA LYS A 244 -3.16 -13.84 -17.80
C LYS A 244 -2.78 -12.53 -18.51
N ASN A 245 -3.77 -11.76 -18.98
CA ASN A 245 -3.58 -10.50 -19.70
C ASN A 245 -3.64 -9.25 -18.80
N PHE A 246 -3.56 -9.39 -17.48
CA PHE A 246 -3.68 -8.30 -16.50
C PHE A 246 -2.88 -7.02 -16.85
N TRP A 247 -1.67 -7.19 -17.40
CA TRP A 247 -0.80 -6.07 -17.80
C TRP A 247 -1.08 -5.45 -19.16
N ASN A 248 -1.71 -6.20 -20.07
CA ASN A 248 -1.84 -5.83 -21.48
C ASN A 248 -3.29 -5.53 -21.87
N ASN A 249 -4.24 -5.78 -20.97
CA ASN A 249 -5.63 -5.48 -21.22
C ASN A 249 -5.88 -3.98 -21.08
N SER A 250 -6.62 -3.37 -22.00
CA SER A 250 -7.09 -1.99 -21.89
C SER A 250 -8.46 -1.91 -21.19
N ASN A 251 -9.21 -3.02 -21.13
CA ASN A 251 -10.51 -3.07 -20.47
C ASN A 251 -10.36 -3.14 -18.94
N PRO A 252 -10.85 -2.13 -18.18
CA PRO A 252 -10.80 -2.12 -16.71
C PRO A 252 -11.53 -3.33 -16.09
N GLU A 253 -12.61 -3.81 -16.71
CA GLU A 253 -13.37 -4.97 -16.25
C GLU A 253 -12.60 -6.30 -16.38
N GLU A 254 -11.56 -6.34 -17.20
CA GLU A 254 -10.70 -7.51 -17.36
C GLU A 254 -9.42 -7.43 -16.52
N LYS A 255 -9.18 -6.28 -15.85
CA LYS A 255 -8.13 -6.08 -14.83
C LYS A 255 -8.62 -6.38 -13.41
N VAL A 256 -9.59 -7.27 -13.29
CA VAL A 256 -10.13 -7.67 -12.00
C VAL A 256 -9.16 -8.60 -11.28
N VAL A 257 -8.79 -8.22 -10.05
CA VAL A 257 -8.16 -9.15 -9.11
C VAL A 257 -9.24 -9.76 -8.23
N LYS A 258 -9.33 -11.09 -8.23
CA LYS A 258 -10.36 -11.84 -7.51
C LYS A 258 -9.73 -12.52 -6.29
N LEU A 259 -10.00 -12.06 -5.07
CA LEU A 259 -9.62 -12.78 -3.83
C LEU A 259 -10.79 -13.64 -3.37
N LYS A 260 -10.59 -14.95 -3.30
CA LYS A 260 -11.59 -15.95 -2.88
C LYS A 260 -11.05 -16.70 -1.67
N LEU A 261 -11.79 -16.68 -0.55
CA LEU A 261 -11.54 -17.63 0.55
C LEU A 261 -11.89 -19.03 0.03
N ILE A 262 -10.92 -19.95 0.03
CA ILE A 262 -11.10 -21.31 -0.46
C ILE A 262 -11.68 -22.19 0.64
N LYS A 263 -11.11 -22.14 1.84
CA LYS A 263 -11.48 -23.06 2.92
C LYS A 263 -11.05 -22.53 4.28
N THR A 264 -11.83 -22.80 5.33
CA THR A 264 -11.38 -22.66 6.71
C THR A 264 -11.47 -24.02 7.38
N LYS A 265 -10.35 -24.57 7.88
CA LYS A 265 -10.31 -25.83 8.64
C LYS A 265 -9.89 -25.54 10.08
N PRO A 266 -10.54 -26.11 11.11
CA PRO A 266 -9.87 -26.27 12.40
C PRO A 266 -8.66 -27.20 12.19
N SER A 267 -7.48 -26.77 12.63
CA SER A 267 -6.33 -27.67 12.70
C SER A 267 -6.64 -28.65 13.83
N ILE A 268 -6.75 -29.93 13.51
CA ILE A 268 -6.95 -30.97 14.51
C ILE A 268 -5.75 -30.91 15.46
N SER A 269 -5.98 -30.51 16.72
CA SER A 269 -4.97 -30.73 17.75
C SER A 269 -4.77 -32.24 17.83
N GLN A 270 -3.63 -32.75 17.40
CA GLN A 270 -3.19 -34.08 17.80
C GLN A 270 -2.93 -34.01 19.32
N ARG A 271 -3.99 -34.06 20.14
CA ARG A 271 -3.85 -34.66 21.47
C ARG A 271 -3.65 -36.14 21.18
N ARG A 272 -2.37 -36.53 21.16
CA ARG A 272 -1.97 -37.92 21.37
C ARG A 272 -2.80 -38.45 22.53
N LYS A 273 -3.67 -39.41 22.25
CA LYS A 273 -4.01 -40.44 23.24
C LYS A 273 -2.67 -41.07 23.61
N ALA A 274 -2.16 -40.73 24.78
CA ALA A 274 -1.24 -41.58 25.51
C ALA A 274 -2.08 -42.12 26.67
N ASN A 275 -2.19 -43.44 26.71
CA ASN A 275 -2.75 -44.23 27.79
C ASN A 275 -2.09 -43.90 29.12
#